data_AF-A0A1V3QGX8-F1
#
_entry.id   AF-A0A1V3QGX8-F1
#
_cell.length_a   1.000
_cell.length_b   1.000
_cell.length_c   1.000
_cell.angle_alpha   90.00
_cell.angle_beta   90.00
_cell.angle_gamma   90.00
#
_symmetry.space_group_name_H-M   'P 1'
#
loop_
_entity.id
_entity.type
_entity.pdbx_description
1 polymer ?
#
loop_
_entity_poly.entity_id
_entity_poly.type
_entity_poly.pdbx_seq_one_letter_code
_entity_poly.pdbx_strand_id
1 'polypeptide(L)'
;MRSQFVTSNWGGTRYMPMAFTEQGVAMLSTVLNSPRAIKVSIQIIRVFTKVREMLTDSLSVKLEIEEIKKKLTNHGRNIELVFSYLDELIDKKDNTEPRKKIGYK
;
A
#
# COMPACT_ATOMS: atom_id res chain seq x y z
N MET A 1 14.22 -32.81 22.08
CA MET A 1 13.46 -34.08 22.19
C MET A 1 12.27 -33.86 23.12
N ARG A 2 11.05 -34.18 22.70
CA ARG A 2 9.86 -34.15 23.58
C ARG A 2 9.44 -35.59 23.90
N SER A 3 9.13 -35.83 25.17
CA SER A 3 8.68 -37.12 25.70
C SER A 3 7.28 -37.46 25.18
N GLN A 4 7.11 -38.67 24.66
CA GLN A 4 5.81 -39.23 24.23
C GLN A 4 4.77 -39.27 25.36
N PHE A 5 5.21 -39.26 26.62
CA PHE A 5 4.35 -39.42 27.80
C PHE A 5 3.77 -38.11 28.33
N VAL A 6 4.20 -36.95 27.81
CA VAL A 6 3.80 -35.62 28.32
C VAL A 6 2.91 -34.87 27.31
N THR A 7 2.76 -35.38 26.09
CA THR A 7 1.92 -34.77 25.06
C THR A 7 0.47 -35.25 25.17
N SER A 8 -0.48 -34.30 25.17
CA SER A 8 -1.92 -34.53 25.33
C SER A 8 -2.50 -35.56 24.36
N ASN A 9 -3.32 -36.48 24.88
CA ASN A 9 -3.97 -37.58 24.15
C ASN A 9 -5.20 -37.17 23.32
N TRP A 10 -5.58 -35.90 23.33
CA TRP A 10 -6.75 -35.39 22.60
C TRP A 10 -6.32 -34.79 21.26
N GLY A 11 -6.80 -35.41 20.18
CA GLY A 11 -6.48 -35.09 18.80
C GLY A 11 -6.96 -33.70 18.40
N GLY A 12 -6.04 -32.92 17.86
CA GLY A 12 -6.29 -31.59 17.30
C GLY A 12 -4.96 -30.91 16.98
N THR A 13 -4.94 -30.10 15.92
CA THR A 13 -3.78 -29.27 15.55
C THR A 13 -3.57 -28.20 16.63
N ARG A 14 -2.83 -28.56 17.69
CA ARG A 14 -2.45 -27.65 18.79
C ARG A 14 -1.51 -26.52 18.32
N TYR A 15 -0.96 -26.66 17.11
CA TYR A 15 -0.10 -25.71 16.44
C TYR A 15 -0.47 -25.66 14.95
N MET A 16 -0.38 -24.47 14.36
CA MET A 16 -0.57 -24.29 12.94
C MET A 16 0.50 -25.10 12.19
N PRO A 17 0.11 -26.06 11.32
CA PRO A 17 1.08 -26.86 10.60
C PRO A 17 1.85 -25.95 9.65
N MET A 18 3.13 -25.72 9.95
CA MET A 18 4.01 -24.92 9.09
C MET A 18 4.32 -25.62 7.75
N ALA A 19 3.89 -26.87 7.57
CA ALA A 19 4.06 -27.71 6.39
C ALA A 19 3.70 -27.06 5.04
N PHE A 20 2.84 -26.04 5.04
CA PHE A 20 2.38 -25.34 3.83
C PHE A 20 2.98 -23.94 3.66
N THR A 21 3.96 -23.56 4.48
CA THR A 21 4.75 -22.34 4.29
C THR A 21 5.99 -22.63 3.47
N GLU A 22 6.61 -21.63 2.82
CA GLU A 22 7.88 -21.82 2.09
C GLU A 22 8.92 -22.58 2.94
N GLN A 23 9.03 -22.22 4.23
CA GLN A 23 9.96 -22.85 5.17
C GLN A 23 9.55 -24.29 5.53
N GLY A 24 8.26 -24.58 5.69
CA GLY A 24 7.82 -25.95 5.98
C GLY A 24 7.82 -26.88 4.77
N VAL A 25 7.60 -26.35 3.57
CA VAL A 25 7.76 -27.11 2.32
C VAL A 25 9.24 -27.46 2.10
N ALA A 26 10.15 -26.53 2.41
CA ALA A 26 11.58 -26.81 2.43
C ALA A 26 11.93 -27.92 3.44
N MET A 27 11.43 -27.85 4.67
CA MET A 27 11.64 -28.89 5.69
C MET A 27 11.04 -30.25 5.33
N LEU A 28 9.91 -30.30 4.63
CA LEU A 28 9.33 -31.57 4.17
C LEU A 28 10.11 -32.16 3.00
N SER A 29 10.70 -31.32 2.13
CA SER A 29 11.50 -31.78 1.01
C SER A 29 12.81 -32.45 1.43
N THR A 30 13.38 -32.07 2.57
CA THR A 30 14.58 -32.74 3.12
C THR A 30 14.26 -34.11 3.72
N VAL A 31 13.03 -34.31 4.19
CA VAL A 31 12.54 -35.60 4.69
C VAL A 31 12.13 -36.52 3.53
N LEU A 32 11.54 -35.97 2.47
CA LEU A 32 11.08 -36.70 1.30
C LEU A 32 12.09 -36.59 0.15
N ASN A 33 13.15 -37.42 0.16
CA ASN A 33 14.20 -37.46 -0.88
C ASN A 33 13.76 -38.08 -2.24
N SER A 34 12.48 -38.00 -2.58
CA SER A 34 11.97 -38.49 -3.87
C SER A 34 12.14 -37.43 -4.96
N PRO A 35 12.56 -37.79 -6.18
CA PRO A 35 12.59 -36.87 -7.33
C PRO A 35 11.26 -36.15 -7.59
N ARG A 36 10.13 -36.79 -7.26
CA ARG A 36 8.79 -36.19 -7.38
C ARG A 36 8.55 -35.13 -6.30
N ALA A 37 8.97 -35.40 -5.07
CA ALA A 37 8.81 -34.47 -3.95
C ALA A 37 9.63 -33.19 -4.14
N ILE A 38 10.85 -33.31 -4.68
CA ILE A 38 11.71 -32.17 -5.03
C ILE A 38 11.06 -31.26 -6.08
N LYS A 39 10.44 -31.84 -7.13
CA LYS A 39 9.74 -31.05 -8.15
C LYS A 39 8.55 -30.29 -7.58
N VAL A 40 7.77 -30.93 -6.72
CA VAL A 40 6.59 -30.32 -6.09
C VAL A 40 7.01 -29.21 -5.13
N SER A 41 8.07 -29.37 -4.34
CA SER A 41 8.54 -28.32 -3.42
C SER A 41 8.99 -27.05 -4.16
N ILE A 42 9.71 -27.21 -5.28
CA ILE A 42 10.12 -26.09 -6.15
C ILE A 42 8.90 -25.36 -6.71
N GLN A 43 7.87 -26.09 -7.16
CA GLN A 43 6.65 -25.48 -7.70
C GLN A 43 5.90 -24.69 -6.64
N ILE A 44 5.76 -25.26 -5.43
CA ILE A 44 5.08 -24.59 -4.32
C ILE A 44 5.80 -23.29 -3.96
N ILE A 45 7.13 -23.33 -3.79
CA ILE A 45 7.92 -22.13 -3.48
C ILE A 45 7.72 -21.06 -4.56
N ARG A 46 7.81 -21.42 -5.85
CA ARG A 46 7.60 -20.46 -6.96
C ARG A 46 6.23 -19.78 -6.90
N VAL A 47 5.18 -20.54 -6.58
CA VAL A 47 3.83 -19.99 -6.46
C VAL A 47 3.76 -19.02 -5.28
N PHE A 48 4.29 -19.38 -4.11
CA PHE A 48 4.31 -18.48 -2.95
C PHE A 48 5.11 -17.21 -3.20
N THR A 49 6.28 -17.31 -3.82
CA THR A 49 7.09 -16.13 -4.18
C THR A 49 6.34 -15.23 -5.16
N LYS A 50 5.71 -15.80 -6.20
CA LYS A 50 4.91 -15.03 -7.18
C LYS A 50 3.70 -14.34 -6.56
N VAL A 51 2.99 -15.02 -5.66
CA VAL A 51 1.86 -14.41 -4.94
C VAL A 51 2.34 -13.25 -4.07
N ARG A 52 3.48 -13.40 -3.38
CA ARG A 52 4.06 -12.33 -2.56
C ARG A 52 4.48 -11.13 -3.42
N GLU A 53 5.19 -11.36 -4.53
CA GLU A 53 5.58 -10.32 -5.49
C GLU A 53 4.34 -9.53 -5.98
N MET A 54 3.28 -10.24 -6.39
CA MET A 54 2.06 -9.60 -6.88
C MET A 54 1.38 -8.74 -5.79
N LEU A 55 1.37 -9.21 -4.54
CA LEU A 55 0.82 -8.45 -3.42
C LEU A 55 1.66 -7.21 -3.11
N THR A 56 2.99 -7.32 -3.15
CA THR A 56 3.88 -6.17 -2.91
C THR A 56 3.77 -5.13 -4.01
N ASP A 57 3.70 -5.56 -5.27
CA ASP A 57 3.56 -4.66 -6.43
C ASP A 57 2.21 -3.93 -6.40
N SER A 58 1.14 -4.60 -5.97
CA SER A 58 -0.17 -3.95 -5.83
C SER A 58 -0.18 -2.86 -4.74
N LEU A 59 0.63 -3.01 -3.70
CA LEU A 59 0.68 -2.09 -2.57
C LEU A 59 1.50 -0.85 -2.91
N SER A 60 2.65 -1.00 -3.57
CA SER A 60 3.45 0.15 -4.04
C SER A 60 2.66 1.02 -5.02
N VAL A 61 2.02 0.40 -6.02
CA VAL A 61 1.16 1.11 -6.98
C VAL A 61 0.01 1.84 -6.28
N LYS A 62 -0.62 1.22 -5.28
CA LYS A 62 -1.70 1.85 -4.51
C LYS A 62 -1.21 3.09 -3.76
N LEU A 63 -0.02 3.03 -3.14
CA LEU A 63 0.57 4.16 -2.41
C LEU A 63 0.91 5.32 -3.35
N GLU A 64 1.50 5.03 -4.51
CA GLU A 64 1.80 6.06 -5.52
C GLU A 64 0.52 6.75 -6.02
N ILE A 65 -0.55 5.99 -6.28
CA ILE A 65 -1.86 6.54 -6.67
C ILE A 65 -2.43 7.45 -5.57
N GLU A 66 -2.29 7.05 -4.30
CA GLU A 66 -2.76 7.82 -3.16
C GLU A 66 -2.00 9.15 -3.03
N GLU A 67 -0.68 9.14 -3.25
CA GLU A 67 0.13 10.35 -3.28
C GLU A 67 -0.27 11.29 -4.43
N ILE A 68 -0.49 10.76 -5.63
CA ILE A 68 -0.95 11.54 -6.79
C ILE A 68 -2.31 12.17 -6.50
N LYS A 69 -3.27 11.42 -5.94
CA LYS A 69 -4.58 11.95 -5.54
C LYS A 69 -4.44 13.10 -4.55
N LYS A 70 -3.59 12.95 -3.54
CA LYS A 70 -3.33 14.02 -2.56
C LYS A 70 -2.79 15.29 -3.22
N LYS A 71 -1.79 15.17 -4.12
CA LYS A 71 -1.25 16.30 -4.88
C LYS A 71 -2.33 17.00 -5.73
N LEU A 72 -3.15 16.23 -6.45
CA LEU A 72 -4.26 16.76 -7.25
C LEU A 72 -5.29 17.53 -6.40
N THR A 73 -5.69 16.99 -5.25
CA THR A 73 -6.62 17.71 -4.36
C THR A 73 -6.05 19.02 -3.83
N ASN A 74 -4.74 19.08 -3.54
CA ASN A 74 -4.08 20.31 -3.13
C ASN A 74 -4.04 21.33 -4.27
N HIS A 75 -3.76 20.90 -5.50
CA HIS A 75 -3.81 21.79 -6.66
C HIS A 75 -5.21 22.36 -6.90
N GLY A 76 -6.27 21.55 -6.73
CA GLY A 76 -7.65 22.02 -6.80
C GLY A 76 -7.93 23.18 -5.84
N ARG A 77 -7.55 23.04 -4.56
CA ARG A 77 -7.69 24.11 -3.55
C ARG A 77 -6.89 25.36 -3.89
N ASN A 78 -5.66 25.19 -4.39
CA ASN A 78 -4.83 26.32 -4.78
C ASN A 78 -5.44 27.09 -5.96
N ILE A 79 -6.06 26.39 -6.91
CA ILE A 79 -6.74 27.00 -8.05
C ILE A 79 -7.98 27.78 -7.58
N GLU A 80 -8.80 27.20 -6.69
CA GLU A 80 -9.94 27.90 -6.07
C GLU A 80 -9.51 29.19 -5.37
N LEU A 81 -8.39 29.13 -4.64
CA LEU A 81 -7.81 30.28 -3.96
C LEU A 81 -7.36 31.37 -4.97
N VAL A 82 -6.69 30.98 -6.06
CA VAL A 82 -6.29 31.92 -7.12
C VAL A 82 -7.50 32.61 -7.74
N PHE A 83 -8.58 31.87 -8.02
CA PHE A 83 -9.80 32.47 -8.55
C PHE A 83 -10.44 33.44 -7.55
N SER A 84 -10.49 33.10 -6.26
CA SER A 84 -11.02 34.02 -5.23
C SER A 84 -10.25 35.34 -5.16
N TYR A 85 -8.93 35.32 -5.34
CA TYR A 85 -8.13 36.55 -5.39
C TYR A 85 -8.34 37.34 -6.68
N LEU A 86 -8.53 36.67 -7.82
CA LEU A 86 -8.86 37.35 -9.07
C LEU A 86 -10.21 38.07 -8.96
N ASP A 87 -11.21 37.42 -8.38
CA ASP A 87 -12.52 38.02 -8.14
C ASP A 87 -12.42 39.25 -7.22
N GLU A 88 -11.67 39.15 -6.10
CA GLU A 88 -11.44 40.29 -5.20
C GLU A 88 -10.75 41.48 -5.89
N LEU A 89 -9.78 41.21 -6.78
CA LEU A 89 -9.10 42.24 -7.55
C LEU A 89 -10.00 42.91 -8.59
N ILE A 90 -10.91 42.15 -9.21
CA ILE A 90 -11.92 42.68 -10.13
C ILE A 90 -12.88 43.60 -9.37
N ASP A 91 -13.41 43.15 -8.23
CA ASP A 91 -14.33 43.94 -7.39
C ASP A 91 -13.70 45.26 -6.90
N LYS A 92 -12.41 45.23 -6.55
CA LYS A 92 -11.66 46.43 -6.13
C LYS A 92 -11.42 47.41 -7.26
N LYS A 93 -11.34 46.95 -8.51
CA LYS A 93 -11.16 47.82 -9.68
C LYS A 93 -12.46 48.55 -10.03
N ASP A 94 -13.60 47.89 -9.89
CA ASP A 94 -14.92 48.46 -10.19
C ASP A 94 -15.37 49.46 -9.11
N ASN A 95 -14.99 49.26 -7.85
CA ASN A 95 -15.29 50.17 -6.73
C ASN A 95 -14.16 51.17 -6.43
N THR A 96 -13.58 51.81 -7.45
CA THR A 96 -12.57 52.86 -7.22
C THR A 96 -13.23 54.19 -6.89
N GLU A 97 -13.01 54.69 -5.65
CA GLU A 97 -13.46 56.03 -5.26
C GLU A 97 -12.84 57.10 -6.19
N PRO A 98 -13.62 58.09 -6.65
CA PRO A 98 -13.11 59.13 -7.53
C PRO A 98 -11.99 59.89 -6.82
N ARG A 99 -10.80 59.93 -7.44
CA ARG A 99 -9.64 60.64 -6.88
C ARG A 99 -10.02 62.08 -6.55
N LYS A 100 -9.74 62.49 -5.31
CA LYS A 100 -9.82 63.89 -4.88
C LYS A 100 -8.87 64.71 -5.75
N LYS A 101 -9.40 65.61 -6.60
CA LYS A 101 -8.58 66.48 -7.45
C LYS A 101 -7.76 67.40 -6.55
N ILE A 102 -6.44 67.27 -6.62
CA ILE A 102 -5.50 68.17 -5.93
C ILE A 102 -5.07 69.23 -6.94
N GLY A 103 -5.56 70.45 -6.77
CA GLY A 103 -5.22 71.60 -7.60
C GLY A 103 -5.63 72.90 -6.91
N TYR A 104 -4.87 73.97 -7.13
CA TYR A 104 -5.18 75.30 -6.62
C TYR A 104 -6.20 76.00 -7.53
N LYS A 105 -7.07 76.82 -6.91
CA LYS A 105 -8.03 77.70 -7.60
C LYS A 105 -7.33 78.92 -8.19
#